data_AF-A0A090RSK7-F1
#
_entry.id   AF-A0A090RSK7-F1
#
_cell.length_a   1.000
_cell.length_b   1.000
_cell.length_c   1.000
_cell.angle_alpha   90.00
_cell.angle_beta   90.00
_cell.angle_gamma   90.00
#
_symmetry.space_group_name_H-M   'P 1'
#
loop_
_entity.id
_entity.type
_entity.pdbx_description
1 polymer ?
#
loop_
_entity_poly.entity_id
_entity_poly.type
_entity_poly.pdbx_seq_one_letter_code
_entity_poly.pdbx_strand_id
1 'polypeptide(L)' 'MDYSLANDHAMQTSETLSPLVGLSVDEIRTQFTQSYYQGYREFEAKKPPSPGWKRWFEKWFN' A
#
# COMPACT_ATOMS: atom_id res chain seq x y z
N MET A 1 -3.06 5.90 5.01
CA MET A 1 -2.59 4.76 5.80
C MET A 1 -1.15 4.50 5.43
N ASP A 2 -0.23 4.66 6.38
CA ASP A 2 1.16 4.23 6.18
C ASP A 2 1.27 2.70 6.21
N TYR A 3 2.41 2.18 5.75
CA TYR A 3 2.63 0.74 5.69
C TYR A 3 2.72 0.09 7.07
N SER A 4 3.25 0.79 8.08
CA SER A 4 3.40 0.25 9.44
C SER A 4 2.04 -0.07 10.04
N LEU A 5 1.13 0.90 10.02
CA LEU A 5 -0.23 0.78 10.49
C LEU A 5 -1.02 -0.27 9.70
N ALA A 6 -0.82 -0.32 8.38
CA ALA A 6 -1.44 -1.35 7.52
C ALA A 6 -1.00 -2.76 7.92
N ASN A 7 0.30 -2.94 8.20
CA ASN A 7 0.86 -4.23 8.59
C ASN A 7 0.38 -4.66 9.99
N ASP A 8 0.24 -3.73 10.93
CA ASP A 8 -0.30 -4.02 12.27
C ASP A 8 -1.76 -4.51 12.18
N HIS A 9 -2.59 -3.84 11.37
CA HIS A 9 -3.95 -4.29 11.09
C HIS A 9 -3.99 -5.63 10.35
N ALA A 10 -3.09 -5.84 9.40
CA ALA A 10 -2.97 -7.12 8.69
C ALA A 10 -2.64 -8.27 9.65
N MET A 11 -1.75 -8.04 10.63
CA MET A 11 -1.43 -9.03 11.67
C MET A 11 -2.65 -9.39 12.52
N GLN A 12 -3.28 -8.41 13.16
CA GLN A 12 -4.46 -8.62 14.01
C GLN A 12 -5.61 -9.31 13.27
N THR A 13 -5.84 -8.89 12.03
CA THR A 13 -6.90 -9.46 11.19
C THR A 13 -6.58 -10.91 10.82
N SER A 14 -5.31 -11.22 10.54
CA SER A 14 -4.88 -12.57 10.19
C SER A 14 -4.96 -13.53 11.38
N GLU A 15 -4.60 -13.08 12.58
CA GLU A 15 -4.79 -13.83 13.82
C GLU A 15 -6.26 -14.18 14.06
N THR A 16 -7.16 -13.23 13.77
CA THR A 16 -8.61 -13.42 13.90
C THR A 16 -9.19 -14.36 12.83
N LEU A 17 -8.72 -14.25 11.58
CA LEU A 17 -9.24 -15.05 10.47
C LEU A 17 -8.68 -16.47 10.41
N SER A 18 -7.42 -16.68 10.78
CA SER A 18 -6.75 -17.99 10.69
C SER A 18 -7.61 -19.18 11.17
N PRO A 19 -8.27 -19.15 12.35
CA PRO A 19 -9.12 -20.26 12.80
C PRO A 19 -10.40 -20.46 11.97
N LEU A 20 -10.87 -19.44 11.24
CA LEU A 20 -12.10 -19.49 10.45
C LEU A 20 -11.86 -20.03 9.03
N VAL A 21 -10.73 -19.68 8.42
CA VAL A 21 -10.39 -20.07 7.04
C VAL A 21 -9.43 -21.26 6.96
N GLY A 22 -8.83 -21.68 8.07
CA GLY A 22 -7.92 -22.83 8.11
C GLY A 22 -6.57 -22.58 7.42
N LEU A 23 -6.24 -21.32 7.13
CA LEU A 23 -4.94 -20.88 6.63
C LEU A 23 -4.08 -20.35 7.78
N SER A 24 -2.75 -20.39 7.62
CA SER A 24 -1.84 -19.81 8.60
C SER A 24 -1.97 -18.29 8.66
N VAL A 25 -1.64 -17.71 9.82
CA VAL A 25 -1.59 -16.25 10.01
C VAL A 25 -0.69 -15.58 8.97
N ASP A 26 0.47 -16.18 8.66
CA ASP A 26 1.41 -15.61 7.70
C ASP A 26 0.90 -15.64 6.26
N GLU A 27 0.18 -16.69 5.85
CA GLU A 27 -0.43 -16.75 4.51
C GLU A 27 -1.48 -15.64 4.35
N ILE A 28 -2.36 -15.46 5.34
CA ILE A 28 -3.40 -14.44 5.31
C ILE A 28 -2.77 -13.04 5.36
N ARG A 29 -1.77 -12.83 6.22
CA ARG A 29 -1.07 -11.55 6.35
C ARG A 29 -0.36 -11.17 5.05
N THR A 30 0.23 -12.14 4.37
CA THR A 30 0.86 -11.93 3.06
C THR A 30 -0.16 -11.43 2.03
N GLN A 31 -1.37 -12.00 2.01
CA GLN A 31 -2.44 -11.54 1.11
C GLN A 31 -2.89 -10.10 1.43
N PHE A 32 -3.05 -9.74 2.71
CA PHE A 32 -3.37 -8.35 3.09
C PHE A 32 -2.25 -7.37 2.74
N THR A 33 -1.00 -7.79 2.90
CA THR A 33 0.15 -6.95 2.55
C THR A 33 0.23 -6.74 1.03
N GLN A 34 -0.06 -7.77 0.25
CA GLN A 34 -0.15 -7.68 -1.21
C GLN A 34 -1.26 -6.72 -1.66
N SER A 35 -2.44 -6.79 -1.02
CA SER A 35 -3.57 -5.90 -1.36
C SER A 35 -3.28 -4.43 -1.03
N TYR A 36 -2.54 -4.16 0.06
CA TYR A 36 -2.03 -2.82 0.36
C TYR A 36 -1.23 -2.23 -0.82
N TYR A 37 -0.25 -2.98 -1.33
CA TYR A 37 0.58 -2.50 -2.45
C TYR A 37 -0.18 -2.39 -3.77
N GLN A 38 -1.22 -3.20 -3.97
CA GLN A 38 -2.11 -3.02 -5.11
C GLN A 38 -2.86 -1.68 -5.02
N GLY A 39 -3.50 -1.41 -3.89
CA GLY A 39 -4.18 -0.13 -3.66
C GLY A 39 -3.23 1.07 -3.71
N TYR A 40 -2.01 0.94 -3.19
CA TYR A 40 -1.00 1.99 -3.26
C TYR A 40 -0.63 2.33 -4.70
N ARG A 41 -0.37 1.32 -5.55
CA ARG A 41 -0.05 1.53 -6.98
C ARG A 41 -1.19 2.22 -7.72
N GLU A 42 -2.43 1.82 -7.46
CA GLU A 42 -3.61 2.47 -8.05
C GLU A 42 -3.78 3.91 -7.57
N PHE A 43 -3.52 4.18 -6.30
CA PHE A 43 -3.54 5.53 -5.75
C PHE A 43 -2.46 6.41 -6.40
N GLU A 44 -1.23 5.89 -6.54
CA GLU A 44 -0.15 6.60 -7.21
C GLU A 44 -0.43 6.89 -8.68
N ALA A 45 -0.97 5.91 -9.41
CA ALA A 45 -1.34 6.07 -10.82
C ALA A 45 -2.43 7.12 -11.04
N LYS A 46 -3.29 7.37 -10.03
CA LYS A 46 -4.37 8.37 -10.07
C LYS A 46 -3.95 9.73 -9.54
N LYS A 47 -2.74 9.89 -8.99
CA LYS A 47 -2.27 11.22 -8.54
C LYS A 47 -2.22 12.16 -9.75
N PRO A 48 -2.77 13.39 -9.64
CA PRO A 48 -2.64 14.35 -10.72
C PRO A 48 -1.15 14.59 -10.99
N PRO A 49 -0.75 14.72 -12.26
CA PRO A 49 0.64 15.02 -12.59
C PRO A 49 1.07 16.28 -11.85
N SER A 50 2.30 16.29 -11.34
CA SER A 50 2.88 17.46 -10.68
C SER A 50 2.69 18.70 -11.56
N PRO A 51 2.29 19.87 -11.01
CA PRO A 51 2.02 21.05 -11.82
C PRO A 51 3.22 21.36 -12.70
N GLY A 52 3.00 21.47 -14.02
CA GLY A 52 4.04 21.55 -15.04
C GLY A 52 5.08 22.67 -14.83
N TRP A 53 4.78 23.64 -13.97
CA TRP A 53 5.69 24.71 -13.55
C TRP A 53 6.92 24.18 -12.81
N LYS A 54 6.80 23.15 -11.96
CA LYS A 54 7.98 22.54 -11.30
C LYS A 54 8.95 21.93 -12.31
N ARG A 55 8.38 21.23 -13.31
CA ARG A 55 9.13 20.60 -14.40
C ARG A 55 9.74 21.61 -15.38
N TRP A 56 9.13 22.80 -15.50
CA TRP A 56 9.67 23.92 -16.28
C TRP A 56 10.84 24.61 -15.55
N PHE A 57 10.72 24.86 -14.24
CA PHE A 57 11.79 25.42 -13.42
C PHE A 57 13.01 24.50 -13.33
N GLU A 58 12.83 23.19 -13.15
CA GLU A 58 13.93 22.21 -13.12
C GLU A 58 14.72 22.14 -14.44
N LYS A 59 14.09 22.47 -15.59
CA LYS A 59 14.74 22.48 -16.90
C LYS A 59 15.58 23.75 -17.15
N TRP A 60 15.39 24.80 -16.35
CA TRP A 60 16.07 26.09 -16.53
C TRP A 60 17.27 26.27 -15.59
N PHE A 61 17.34 25.46 -14.52
CA PHE A 61 18.42 25.47 -13.53
C PHE A 61 19.39 24.28 -13.65
N ASN A 62 19.14 23.33 -14.56
CA ASN A 62 20.11 22.36 -15.08
C ASN A 62 20.63 22.83 -16.44
#